data_AF-A0A438C0C0-F1
#
_entry.id   AF-A0A438C0C0-F1
#
_cell.length_a   1.000
_cell.length_b   1.000
_cell.length_c   1.000
_cell.angle_alpha   90.00
_cell.angle_beta   90.00
_cell.angle_gamma   90.00
#
_symmetry.space_group_name_H-M   'P 1'
#
loop_
_entity.id
_entity.type
_entity.pdbx_description
1 polymer ?
#
loop_
_entity_poly.entity_id
_entity_poly.type
_entity_poly.pdbx_seq_one_letter_code
_entity_poly.pdbx_strand_id
1 'polypeptide(L)'
;MTSSSSSAAMRELQRELETKANDLSKLQKGKLSTHALILALILQSSNISKNHQVRKKYTIQLGENELVLKELDLLKEDANVFKLIGPVLVKQDLAEANANVRKRIDYISAELYVHNTLLDNYCFHFI
;
A
#
# COMPACT_ATOMS: atom_id res chain seq x y z
N MET A 1 -43.35 38.59 -47.62
CA MET A 1 -43.32 37.11 -47.56
C MET A 1 -42.06 36.62 -46.83
N THR A 2 -41.73 37.16 -45.64
CA THR A 2 -40.43 36.94 -44.97
C THR A 2 -40.53 36.29 -43.57
N SER A 3 -41.75 35.96 -43.10
CA SER A 3 -41.98 35.41 -41.75
C SER A 3 -41.78 33.89 -41.63
N SER A 4 -41.90 33.15 -42.73
CA SER A 4 -41.75 31.68 -42.75
C SER A 4 -40.29 31.22 -42.65
N SER A 5 -39.36 31.99 -43.21
CA SER A 5 -37.92 31.66 -43.22
C SER A 5 -37.28 31.77 -41.83
N SER A 6 -37.73 32.71 -40.99
CA SER A 6 -37.21 32.92 -39.63
C SER A 6 -37.57 31.77 -38.67
N SER A 7 -38.76 31.19 -38.81
CA SER A 7 -39.20 30.06 -37.97
C SER A 7 -38.43 28.77 -38.26
N ALA A 8 -38.01 28.53 -39.50
CA ALA A 8 -37.26 27.34 -39.87
C ALA A 8 -35.82 27.42 -39.33
N ALA A 9 -35.17 28.59 -39.48
CA ALA A 9 -33.84 28.84 -38.94
C ALA A 9 -33.79 28.71 -37.40
N MET A 10 -34.81 29.18 -36.69
CA MET A 10 -34.88 29.01 -35.23
C MET A 10 -35.02 27.55 -34.79
N ARG A 11 -35.78 26.73 -35.53
CA ARG A 11 -35.94 25.30 -35.22
C ARG A 11 -34.65 24.51 -35.46
N GLU A 12 -33.91 24.86 -36.51
CA GLU A 12 -32.60 24.27 -36.80
C GLU A 12 -31.61 24.58 -35.67
N LEU A 13 -31.51 25.86 -35.28
CA LEU A 13 -30.68 26.31 -34.14
C LEU A 13 -31.04 25.59 -32.84
N GLN A 14 -32.33 25.39 -32.57
CA GLN A 14 -32.78 24.68 -31.38
C GLN A 14 -32.33 23.21 -31.38
N ARG A 15 -32.41 22.55 -32.53
CA ARG A 15 -31.95 21.16 -32.71
C ARG A 15 -30.44 21.03 -32.56
N GLU A 16 -29.68 21.98 -33.11
CA GLU A 16 -28.22 22.04 -32.94
C GLU A 16 -27.84 22.24 -31.47
N LEU A 17 -28.56 23.11 -30.75
CA LEU A 17 -28.35 23.36 -29.33
C LEU A 17 -28.57 22.08 -28.50
N GLU A 18 -29.65 21.35 -28.77
CA GLU A 18 -29.95 20.06 -28.13
C GLU A 18 -28.89 19.00 -28.43
N THR A 19 -28.41 18.96 -29.67
CA THR A 19 -27.35 18.02 -30.07
C THR A 19 -26.04 18.33 -29.34
N LYS A 20 -25.62 19.60 -29.30
CA LYS A 20 -24.43 20.04 -28.56
C LYS A 20 -24.55 19.77 -27.06
N ALA A 21 -25.73 19.99 -26.46
CA ALA A 21 -25.98 19.69 -25.05
C ALA A 21 -25.83 18.18 -24.76
N ASN A 22 -26.37 17.33 -25.63
CA ASN A 22 -26.24 15.88 -25.52
C ASN A 22 -24.78 15.41 -25.65
N ASP A 23 -24.02 15.96 -26.58
CA ASP A 23 -22.60 15.64 -26.76
C ASP A 23 -21.75 16.09 -25.56
N LEU A 24 -22.03 17.28 -25.02
CA LEU A 24 -21.40 17.78 -23.80
C LEU A 24 -21.65 16.85 -22.61
N SER A 25 -22.89 16.36 -22.45
CA SER A 25 -23.26 15.45 -21.36
C SER A 25 -22.52 14.11 -21.44
N LYS A 26 -22.29 13.58 -22.65
CA LYS A 26 -21.52 12.35 -22.88
C LYS A 26 -20.04 12.56 -22.54
N LEU A 27 -19.47 13.69 -22.96
CA LEU A 27 -18.09 14.07 -22.63
C LEU A 27 -17.88 14.26 -21.12
N GLN A 28 -18.84 14.86 -20.40
CA GLN A 28 -18.78 15.00 -18.95
C GLN A 28 -18.83 13.65 -18.23
N LYS A 29 -19.71 12.72 -18.65
CA LYS A 29 -19.76 11.36 -18.10
C LYS A 29 -18.46 10.59 -18.37
N GLY A 30 -17.89 10.72 -19.58
CA GLY A 30 -16.59 10.15 -19.93
C GLY A 30 -15.46 10.69 -19.04
N LYS A 31 -15.37 12.01 -18.85
CA LYS A 31 -14.37 12.65 -17.97
C LYS A 31 -14.53 12.25 -16.50
N LEU A 32 -15.76 12.11 -16.00
CA LEU A 32 -16.01 11.68 -14.63
C LEU A 32 -15.53 10.23 -14.42
N SER A 33 -15.76 9.36 -15.40
CA SER A 33 -15.28 7.97 -15.39
C SER A 33 -13.75 7.89 -15.41
N THR A 34 -13.08 8.67 -16.27
CA THR A 34 -11.60 8.67 -16.33
C THR A 34 -10.96 9.23 -15.07
N HIS A 35 -11.51 10.29 -14.47
CA HIS A 35 -11.02 10.82 -13.19
C HIS A 35 -11.14 9.80 -12.05
N ALA A 36 -12.25 9.07 -11.97
CA ALA A 36 -12.42 7.99 -10.98
C ALA A 36 -11.35 6.89 -11.17
N LEU A 37 -11.06 6.52 -12.41
CA LEU A 37 -10.02 5.53 -12.74
C LEU A 37 -8.62 6.01 -12.34
N ILE A 38 -8.28 7.26 -12.67
CA ILE A 38 -6.97 7.87 -12.34
C ILE A 38 -6.79 7.92 -10.83
N LEU A 39 -7.83 8.30 -10.07
CA LEU A 39 -7.77 8.35 -8.62
C LEU A 39 -7.54 6.95 -8.02
N ALA A 40 -8.24 5.93 -8.52
CA ALA A 40 -8.04 4.55 -8.07
C ALA A 40 -6.59 4.07 -8.32
N LEU A 41 -6.04 4.40 -9.50
CA LEU A 41 -4.66 4.06 -9.85
C LEU A 41 -3.63 4.70 -8.90
N ILE A 42 -3.80 6.00 -8.62
CA ILE A 42 -2.92 6.75 -7.71
C ILE A 42 -2.97 6.18 -6.28
N LEU A 43 -4.18 5.86 -5.80
CA LEU A 43 -4.36 5.25 -4.48
C LEU A 43 -3.68 3.88 -4.40
N GLN A 44 -3.81 3.07 -5.45
CA GLN A 44 -3.16 1.76 -5.55
C GLN A 44 -1.62 1.89 -5.53
N SER A 45 -1.04 2.80 -6.31
CA SER A 45 0.42 3.06 -6.31
C SER A 45 0.93 3.55 -4.94
N SER A 46 0.14 4.36 -4.23
CA SER A 46 0.47 4.81 -2.88
C SER A 46 0.50 3.66 -1.87
N ASN A 47 -0.49 2.77 -1.91
CA ASN A 47 -0.57 1.61 -1.02
C ASN A 47 0.57 0.61 -1.24
N ILE A 48 0.91 0.33 -2.51
CA ILE A 48 2.05 -0.52 -2.87
C ILE A 48 3.36 0.07 -2.32
N SER A 49 3.57 1.37 -2.51
CA SER A 49 4.77 2.06 -2.02
C SER A 49 4.91 2.01 -0.50
N LYS A 50 3.80 2.16 0.25
CA LYS A 50 3.78 2.04 1.71
C LYS A 50 4.10 0.61 2.16
N ASN A 51 3.46 -0.39 1.55
CA ASN A 51 3.71 -1.79 1.87
C ASN A 51 5.19 -2.17 1.63
N HIS A 52 5.77 -1.73 0.50
CA HIS A 52 7.18 -1.98 0.19
C HIS A 52 8.13 -1.44 1.26
N GLN A 53 7.88 -0.24 1.78
CA GLN A 53 8.69 0.33 2.86
C GLN A 53 8.60 -0.50 4.15
N VAL A 54 7.39 -0.94 4.51
CA VAL A 54 7.17 -1.77 5.70
C VAL A 54 7.85 -3.13 5.56
N ARG A 55 7.76 -3.77 4.39
CA ARG A 55 8.46 -5.03 4.11
C ARG A 55 9.96 -4.90 4.23
N LYS A 56 10.57 -3.90 3.60
CA LYS A 56 12.01 -3.63 3.71
C LYS A 56 12.44 -3.54 5.17
N LYS A 57 11.69 -2.79 5.98
CA LYS A 57 11.96 -2.65 7.41
C LYS A 57 11.90 -4.00 8.13
N TYR A 58 10.84 -4.78 7.92
CA TYR A 58 10.69 -6.08 8.58
C TYR A 58 11.73 -7.11 8.11
N THR A 59 12.10 -7.12 6.83
CA THR A 59 13.16 -8.00 6.32
C THR A 59 14.51 -7.71 6.98
N ILE A 60 14.87 -6.43 7.13
CA ILE A 60 16.11 -6.04 7.83
C ILE A 60 16.04 -6.47 9.30
N GLN A 61 14.95 -6.14 9.99
CA GLN A 61 14.79 -6.49 11.41
C GLN A 61 14.81 -8.01 11.63
N LEU A 62 14.19 -8.78 10.74
CA LEU A 62 14.19 -10.24 10.81
C LEU A 62 15.62 -10.77 10.72
N GLY A 63 16.37 -10.33 9.71
CA GLY A 63 17.77 -10.76 9.53
C GLY A 63 18.66 -10.39 10.72
N GLU A 64 18.51 -9.19 11.28
CA GLU A 64 19.24 -8.80 12.50
C GLU A 64 18.91 -9.69 13.70
N ASN A 65 17.63 -10.02 13.91
CA ASN A 65 17.23 -10.88 15.03
C ASN A 65 17.67 -12.34 14.83
N GLU A 66 17.64 -12.85 13.60
CA GLU A 66 18.18 -14.17 13.27
C GLU A 66 19.69 -14.26 13.52
N LEU A 67 20.43 -13.19 13.21
CA LEU A 67 21.86 -13.11 13.52
C LEU A 67 22.09 -13.10 15.04
N VAL A 68 21.34 -12.28 15.79
CA VAL A 68 21.43 -12.27 17.26
C VAL A 68 21.12 -13.64 17.84
N LEU A 69 20.12 -14.34 17.33
CA LEU A 69 19.79 -15.69 17.79
C LEU A 69 20.96 -16.66 17.56
N LYS A 70 21.60 -16.61 16.39
CA LYS A 70 22.79 -17.42 16.09
C LYS A 70 23.95 -17.10 17.04
N GLU A 71 24.18 -15.82 17.34
CA GLU A 71 25.22 -15.42 18.29
C GLU A 71 24.90 -15.91 19.71
N LEU A 72 23.63 -15.86 20.14
CA LEU A 72 23.20 -16.40 21.44
C LEU A 72 23.37 -17.92 21.53
N ASP A 73 23.08 -18.66 20.45
CA ASP A 73 23.26 -20.11 20.39
C ASP A 73 24.74 -20.54 20.46
N LEU A 74 25.69 -19.63 20.21
CA LEU A 74 27.14 -19.86 20.37
C LEU A 74 27.67 -19.60 21.79
N LEU A 75 26.86 -18.98 22.65
CA LEU A 75 27.25 -18.68 24.02
C LEU A 75 27.24 -19.95 24.89
N LYS A 76 28.13 -19.98 25.89
CA LYS A 76 28.11 -21.01 26.92
C LYS A 76 26.91 -20.82 27.85
N GLU A 77 26.46 -21.90 28.49
CA GLU A 77 25.30 -21.87 29.41
C GLU A 77 25.50 -20.92 30.61
N ASP A 78 26.74 -20.63 31.00
CA ASP A 78 27.11 -19.73 32.10
C ASP A 78 27.41 -18.29 31.65
N ALA A 79 27.21 -17.97 30.37
CA ALA A 79 27.49 -16.65 29.83
C ALA A 79 26.57 -15.58 30.43
N ASN A 80 27.14 -14.41 30.74
CA ASN A 80 26.36 -13.27 31.21
C ASN A 80 25.75 -12.52 30.01
N VAL A 81 24.42 -12.52 29.93
CA VAL A 81 23.67 -11.75 28.94
C VAL A 81 23.09 -10.49 29.58
N PHE A 82 23.08 -9.39 28.84
CA PHE A 82 22.52 -8.11 29.29
C PHE A 82 21.60 -7.53 28.24
N LYS A 83 20.51 -6.90 28.70
CA LYS A 83 19.55 -6.18 27.87
C LYS A 83 19.65 -4.69 28.15
N LEU A 84 19.83 -3.87 27.11
CA LEU A 84 19.80 -2.42 27.21
C LEU A 84 18.35 -1.92 27.24
N ILE A 85 18.00 -1.17 28.29
CA ILE A 85 16.69 -0.52 28.46
C ILE A 85 16.95 0.95 28.79
N GLY A 86 16.72 1.83 27.81
CA GLY A 86 17.07 3.25 27.95
C GLY A 86 18.56 3.43 28.25
N PRO A 87 18.96 4.16 29.30
CA PRO A 87 20.36 4.32 29.69
C PRO A 87 20.92 3.17 30.55
N VAL A 88 20.15 2.11 30.83
CA VAL A 88 20.51 1.07 31.82
C VAL A 88 20.69 -0.30 31.17
N LEU A 89 21.72 -1.04 31.60
CA LEU A 89 21.92 -2.46 31.27
C LEU A 89 21.38 -3.35 32.38
N VAL A 90 20.46 -4.26 32.03
CA VAL A 90 19.83 -5.20 32.96
C VAL A 90 20.33 -6.60 32.66
N LYS A 91 20.80 -7.32 33.70
CA LYS A 91 21.21 -8.72 33.57
C LYS A 91 20.02 -9.58 33.19
N GLN A 92 20.22 -10.46 32.21
CA GLN A 92 19.21 -11.34 31.66
C GLN A 92 19.72 -12.78 31.64
N ASP A 93 18.79 -13.72 31.80
CA ASP A 93 19.08 -15.13 31.65
C ASP A 93 19.23 -15.50 30.16
N LEU A 94 20.14 -16.40 29.82
CA LEU A 94 20.38 -16.80 28.44
C LEU A 94 19.13 -17.45 27.81
N ALA A 95 18.40 -18.28 28.57
CA ALA A 95 17.19 -18.94 28.07
C ALA A 95 16.07 -17.92 27.84
N GLU A 96 15.92 -16.93 28.73
CA GLU A 96 14.93 -15.86 28.57
C GLU A 96 15.29 -14.93 27.39
N ALA A 97 16.57 -14.58 27.22
CA ALA A 97 17.05 -13.83 26.06
C ALA A 97 16.73 -14.57 24.74
N ASN A 98 17.02 -15.87 24.68
CA ASN A 98 16.71 -16.72 23.53
C ASN A 98 15.21 -16.78 23.24
N ALA A 99 14.37 -17.02 24.26
CA ALA A 99 12.92 -17.07 24.10
C ALA A 99 12.36 -15.73 23.58
N ASN A 100 12.89 -14.60 24.08
CA ASN A 100 12.49 -13.27 23.64
C ASN A 100 12.84 -12.99 22.17
N VAL A 101 14.06 -13.35 21.74
CA VAL A 101 14.49 -13.17 20.34
C VAL A 101 13.69 -14.08 19.41
N ARG A 102 13.45 -15.35 19.78
CA ARG A 102 12.62 -16.28 18.99
C ARG A 102 11.19 -15.76 18.83
N LYS A 103 10.56 -15.33 19.93
CA LYS A 103 9.22 -14.72 19.87
C LYS A 103 9.18 -13.47 18.98
N ARG A 104 10.27 -12.69 18.94
CA ARG A 104 10.38 -11.52 18.07
C ARG A 104 10.47 -11.91 16.59
N ILE A 105 11.25 -12.94 16.27
CA ILE A 105 11.36 -13.51 14.92
C ILE A 105 10.01 -14.04 14.44
N ASP A 106 9.29 -14.79 15.27
CA ASP A 106 8.00 -15.37 14.91
C ASP A 106 6.98 -14.28 14.58
N TYR A 107 6.91 -13.24 15.41
CA TYR A 107 6.03 -12.10 15.17
C TYR A 107 6.37 -11.37 13.87
N ILE A 108 7.65 -11.05 13.64
CA ILE A 108 8.08 -10.34 12.42
C ILE A 108 7.83 -11.20 11.19
N SER A 109 8.10 -12.50 11.25
CA SER A 109 7.87 -13.44 10.16
C SER A 109 6.40 -13.52 9.78
N ALA A 110 5.50 -13.58 10.76
CA ALA A 110 4.06 -13.58 10.52
C ALA A 110 3.58 -12.28 9.85
N GLU A 111 4.02 -11.12 10.35
CA GLU A 111 3.69 -9.82 9.75
C GLU A 111 4.24 -9.70 8.32
N LEU A 112 5.48 -10.15 8.09
CA LEU A 112 6.10 -10.12 6.77
C LEU A 112 5.35 -11.02 5.78
N TYR A 113 4.88 -12.19 6.22
CA TYR A 113 4.04 -13.09 5.40
C TYR A 113 2.75 -12.38 4.96
N VAL A 114 2.02 -11.76 5.89
CA VAL A 114 0.81 -10.99 5.56
C VAL A 114 1.11 -9.90 4.53
N HIS A 115 2.19 -9.14 4.73
CA HIS A 115 2.57 -8.08 3.80
C HIS A 115 2.99 -8.59 2.40
N ASN A 116 3.67 -9.74 2.33
CA ASN A 116 4.01 -10.41 1.07
C ASN A 116 2.74 -10.84 0.32
N THR A 117 1.84 -11.57 1.00
CA THR A 117 0.59 -12.03 0.39
C THR A 117 -0.27 -10.88 -0.12
N LEU A 118 -0.32 -9.75 0.59
CA LEU A 118 -1.00 -8.56 0.10
C LEU A 118 -0.40 -8.07 -1.22
N LEU A 119 0.92 -7.90 -1.32
CA LEU A 119 1.56 -7.44 -2.56
C LEU A 119 1.38 -8.44 -3.72
N ASP A 120 1.52 -9.73 -3.45
CA ASP A 120 1.36 -10.76 -4.48
C ASP A 120 -0.06 -10.69 -5.07
N ASN A 121 -1.09 -10.60 -4.21
CA ASN A 121 -2.47 -10.41 -4.66
C ASN A 121 -2.67 -9.11 -5.48
N TYR A 122 -1.98 -8.01 -5.13
CA TYR A 122 -2.05 -6.77 -5.92
C TYR A 122 -1.32 -6.88 -7.27
N CYS A 123 -0.20 -7.62 -7.34
CA CYS A 123 0.55 -7.83 -8.58
C CYS A 123 -0.19 -8.75 -9.56
N PHE A 124 -0.84 -9.82 -9.07
CA PHE A 124 -1.58 -10.77 -9.92
C PHE A 124 -2.85 -10.17 -10.55
N HIS A 125 -3.40 -9.09 -10.00
CA HIS A 125 -4.59 -8.44 -10.58
C HIS A 125 -4.28 -7.53 -11.78
N PHE A 126 -3.00 -7.39 -12.16
CA PHE A 126 -2.54 -6.48 -13.21
C PHE A 126 -1.78 -7.16 -14.37
N ILE A 127 -1.68 -8.51 -14.36
CA ILE A 127 -1.16 -9.35 -15.45
C ILE A 127 -2.35 -10.08 -16.07
#